data_AF-A0A3L8BZ18-F1
#
_entry.id   AF-A0A3L8BZ18-F1
#
_cell.length_a   1.000
_cell.length_b   1.000
_cell.length_c   1.000
_cell.angle_alpha   90.00
_cell.angle_beta   90.00
_cell.angle_gamma   90.00
#
_symmetry.space_group_name_H-M   'P 1'
#
loop_
_entity.id
_entity.type
_entity.pdbx_description
1 polymer ?
#
loop_
_entity_poly.entity_id
_entity_poly.type
_entity_poly.pdbx_seq_one_letter_code
_entity_poly.pdbx_strand_id
1 'polypeptide(L)'
;MVTILNLSRFIQRHRGATLALLGGDTSFRNQVQALQKQTSAQFEYLQCLNNSAGKPLADNDYEQLTLGWLTIIKDWENDDLHHSFEFHSHLLELIIRITRQLSEQVLATPAGLEHNEALRSRADNSFTYPLHGLVQTCVIDLYELVEYLARIRGIGTHMAVIGHTDKELGARVTFWLQEFRYRKERFDQNIQLISSQYLPCIPGLKSLPNLNMKLNYFISLLGHEMDSERTFQVPSHKLFLMGTEIIDGHLAVMDQASAVVRDQLYAMNQMMLERLSADT
;
A
#
# COMPACT_ATOMS: atom_id res chain seq x y z
N MET A 1 6.24 2.41 10.11
CA MET A 1 5.80 2.64 8.72
C MET A 1 5.91 1.38 7.86
N VAL A 2 7.11 0.88 7.55
CA VAL A 2 7.33 -0.29 6.64
C VAL A 2 6.51 -1.53 7.03
N THR A 3 6.55 -1.95 8.30
CA THR A 3 5.81 -3.15 8.74
C THR A 3 4.30 -3.03 8.54
N ILE A 4 3.74 -1.84 8.78
CA ILE A 4 2.30 -1.58 8.60
C ILE A 4 1.92 -1.58 7.11
N LEU A 5 2.76 -1.04 6.24
CA LEU A 5 2.56 -1.08 4.79
C LEU A 5 2.72 -2.51 4.22
N ASN A 6 3.60 -3.31 4.79
CA ASN A 6 3.70 -4.73 4.46
C ASN A 6 2.42 -5.49 4.85
N LEU A 7 1.82 -5.15 5.99
CA LEU A 7 0.56 -5.74 6.43
C LEU A 7 -0.56 -5.49 5.40
N SER A 8 -0.67 -4.27 4.87
CA SER A 8 -1.66 -3.96 3.82
C SER A 8 -1.46 -4.80 2.56
N ARG A 9 -0.23 -5.12 2.17
CA ARG A 9 0.04 -5.99 1.00
C ARG A 9 -0.60 -7.37 1.18
N PHE A 10 -0.43 -7.98 2.36
CA PHE A 10 -1.02 -9.28 2.66
C PHE A 10 -2.55 -9.21 2.70
N ILE A 11 -3.12 -8.17 3.33
CA ILE A 11 -4.57 -7.97 3.42
C ILE A 11 -5.19 -7.70 2.04
N GLN A 12 -4.57 -6.89 1.20
CA GLN A 12 -5.01 -6.65 -0.19
C GLN A 12 -5.03 -7.96 -0.98
N ARG A 13 -3.97 -8.77 -0.87
CA ARG A 13 -3.86 -10.06 -1.55
C ARG A 13 -4.89 -11.08 -1.03
N HIS A 14 -5.10 -11.09 0.28
CA HIS A 14 -6.12 -11.91 0.94
C HIS A 14 -7.52 -11.53 0.43
N ARG A 15 -7.86 -10.23 0.40
CA ARG A 15 -9.11 -9.73 -0.18
C ARG A 15 -9.33 -10.31 -1.57
N GLY A 16 -8.36 -10.18 -2.48
CA GLY A 16 -8.52 -10.69 -3.84
C GLY A 16 -8.74 -12.21 -3.92
N ALA A 17 -8.01 -12.99 -3.11
CA ALA A 17 -8.15 -14.45 -3.09
C ALA A 17 -9.47 -14.90 -2.45
N THR A 18 -9.91 -14.22 -1.39
CA THR A 18 -11.20 -14.46 -0.72
C THR A 18 -12.37 -14.17 -1.65
N LEU A 19 -12.36 -13.05 -2.39
CA LEU A 19 -13.44 -12.73 -3.34
C LEU A 19 -13.52 -13.74 -4.49
N ALA A 20 -12.39 -14.28 -4.93
CA ALA A 20 -12.36 -15.37 -5.90
C ALA A 20 -12.96 -16.66 -5.33
N LEU A 21 -12.61 -17.01 -4.08
CA LEU A 21 -13.16 -18.18 -3.42
C LEU A 21 -14.67 -18.06 -3.18
N LEU A 22 -15.14 -16.89 -2.73
CA LEU A 22 -16.57 -16.60 -2.53
C LEU A 22 -17.35 -16.62 -3.86
N GLY A 23 -16.68 -16.35 -4.99
CA GLY A 23 -17.25 -16.55 -6.33
C GLY A 23 -17.40 -18.01 -6.73
N GLY A 24 -16.80 -18.96 -5.99
CA GLY A 24 -16.88 -20.40 -6.24
C GLY A 24 -15.56 -21.06 -6.67
N ASP A 25 -14.46 -20.30 -6.82
CA ASP A 25 -13.18 -20.87 -7.26
C ASP A 25 -12.39 -21.46 -6.08
N THR A 26 -12.66 -22.72 -5.78
CA THR A 26 -12.05 -23.47 -4.67
C THR A 26 -10.53 -23.57 -4.72
N SER A 27 -9.91 -23.35 -5.89
CA SER A 27 -8.45 -23.41 -6.03
C SER A 27 -7.72 -22.30 -5.25
N PHE A 28 -8.40 -21.20 -4.90
CA PHE A 28 -7.86 -20.13 -4.05
C PHE A 28 -7.78 -20.49 -2.56
N ARG A 29 -8.44 -21.56 -2.10
CA ARG A 29 -8.55 -21.90 -0.67
C ARG A 29 -7.18 -22.00 0.04
N ASN A 30 -6.22 -22.70 -0.57
CA ASN A 30 -4.88 -22.83 0.00
C ASN A 30 -4.15 -21.48 0.10
N GLN A 31 -4.34 -20.61 -0.90
CA GLN A 31 -3.75 -19.28 -0.90
C GLN A 31 -4.37 -18.41 0.19
N VAL A 32 -5.69 -18.46 0.39
CA VAL A 32 -6.36 -17.73 1.47
C VAL A 32 -5.83 -18.18 2.84
N GLN A 33 -5.79 -19.48 3.10
CA GLN A 33 -5.27 -20.02 4.37
C GLN A 33 -3.80 -19.66 4.62
N ALA A 34 -2.96 -19.70 3.58
CA ALA A 34 -1.57 -19.28 3.69
C ALA A 34 -1.45 -17.80 4.02
N LEU A 35 -2.24 -16.95 3.35
CA LEU A 35 -2.27 -15.51 3.61
C LEU A 35 -2.77 -15.21 5.02
N GLN A 36 -3.76 -15.94 5.53
CA GLN A 36 -4.24 -15.74 6.90
C GLN A 36 -3.14 -15.99 7.95
N LYS A 37 -2.37 -17.06 7.77
CA LYS A 37 -1.22 -17.38 8.63
C LYS A 37 -0.13 -16.31 8.54
N GLN A 38 0.20 -15.87 7.32
CA GLN A 38 1.21 -14.85 7.09
C GLN A 38 0.81 -13.50 7.68
N THR A 39 -0.43 -13.05 7.45
CA THR A 39 -0.96 -11.80 8.02
C THR A 39 -0.95 -11.86 9.54
N SER A 40 -1.39 -12.97 10.15
CA SER A 40 -1.40 -13.11 11.61
C SER A 40 0.01 -13.06 12.22
N ALA A 41 0.99 -13.71 11.59
CA ALA A 41 2.39 -13.59 11.99
C ALA A 41 2.94 -12.15 11.84
N GLN A 42 2.49 -11.39 10.83
CA GLN A 42 2.86 -9.98 10.70
C GLN A 42 2.24 -9.10 11.79
N PHE A 43 1.02 -9.41 12.25
CA PHE A 43 0.42 -8.75 13.42
C PHE A 43 1.23 -8.99 14.69
N GLU A 44 1.63 -10.24 14.96
CA GLU A 44 2.49 -10.59 16.09
C GLU A 44 3.84 -9.85 16.03
N TYR A 45 4.46 -9.82 14.84
CA TYR A 45 5.70 -9.08 14.63
C TYR A 45 5.52 -7.57 14.83
N LEU A 46 4.42 -7.00 14.34
CA LEU A 46 4.09 -5.59 14.55
C LEU A 46 3.94 -5.27 16.04
N GLN A 47 3.30 -6.14 16.81
CA GLN A 47 3.16 -5.98 18.26
C GLN A 47 4.50 -5.97 18.98
N CYS A 48 5.36 -6.95 18.66
CA CYS A 48 6.71 -7.05 19.21
C CYS A 48 7.50 -5.76 18.91
N LEU A 49 7.49 -5.33 17.65
CA LEU A 49 8.16 -4.11 17.23
C LEU A 49 7.63 -2.88 17.96
N ASN A 50 6.29 -2.73 18.05
CA ASN A 50 5.68 -1.61 18.74
C ASN A 50 6.08 -1.54 20.21
N ASN A 51 6.08 -2.68 20.90
CA ASN A 51 6.49 -2.78 22.30
C ASN A 51 7.98 -2.46 22.50
N SER A 52 8.84 -2.89 21.57
CA SER A 52 10.29 -2.64 21.64
C SER A 52 10.71 -1.20 21.28
N ALA A 53 9.90 -0.50 20.47
CA ALA A 53 10.24 0.81 19.90
C ALA A 53 9.64 2.00 20.66
N GLY A 54 9.22 1.80 21.91
CA GLY A 54 8.60 2.86 22.72
C GLY A 54 7.15 3.18 22.34
N LYS A 55 6.42 2.21 21.78
CA LYS A 55 5.02 2.32 21.37
C LYS A 55 4.70 3.47 20.40
N PRO A 56 5.36 3.55 19.23
CA PRO A 56 5.04 4.55 18.22
C PRO A 56 3.60 4.44 17.70
N LEU A 57 3.01 3.24 17.72
CA LEU A 57 1.60 3.02 17.45
C LEU A 57 0.81 3.08 18.76
N ALA A 58 -0.22 3.93 18.80
CA ALA A 58 -1.11 4.03 19.95
C ALA A 58 -1.85 2.71 20.21
N ASP A 59 -2.06 2.38 21.49
CA ASP A 59 -2.69 1.11 21.90
C ASP A 59 -4.08 0.94 21.24
N ASN A 60 -4.87 2.02 21.13
CA ASN A 60 -6.17 2.03 20.45
C ASN A 60 -6.07 1.72 18.94
N ASP A 61 -5.06 2.26 18.24
CA ASP A 61 -4.88 1.98 16.82
C ASP A 61 -4.45 0.52 16.58
N TYR A 62 -3.57 -0.01 17.44
CA TYR A 62 -3.18 -1.43 17.39
C TYR A 62 -4.37 -2.36 17.67
N GLU A 63 -5.19 -2.03 18.67
CA GLU A 63 -6.41 -2.78 18.99
C GLU A 63 -7.40 -2.76 17.81
N GLN A 64 -7.66 -1.60 17.20
CA GLN A 64 -8.53 -1.49 16.04
C GLN A 64 -8.02 -2.30 14.84
N LEU A 65 -6.70 -2.28 14.56
CA LEU A 65 -6.11 -3.10 13.50
C LEU A 65 -6.33 -4.59 13.77
N THR A 66 -6.09 -5.02 15.01
CA THR A 66 -6.23 -6.42 15.42
C THR A 66 -7.68 -6.88 15.34
N LEU A 67 -8.61 -6.09 15.88
CA LEU A 67 -10.05 -6.38 15.83
C LEU A 67 -10.57 -6.40 14.39
N GLY A 68 -10.14 -5.47 13.54
CA GLY A 68 -10.49 -5.45 12.13
C GLY A 68 -10.04 -6.73 11.40
N TRP A 69 -8.81 -7.19 11.65
CA TRP A 69 -8.32 -8.44 11.08
C TRP A 69 -9.03 -9.67 11.62
N LEU A 70 -9.25 -9.75 12.94
CA LEU A 70 -10.00 -10.84 13.56
C LEU A 70 -11.43 -10.93 13.03
N THR A 71 -12.06 -9.79 12.77
CA THR A 71 -13.39 -9.72 12.16
C THR A 71 -13.36 -10.30 10.75
N ILE A 72 -12.38 -9.92 9.93
CA ILE A 72 -12.21 -10.43 8.57
C ILE A 72 -12.00 -11.94 8.52
N ILE A 73 -11.26 -12.54 9.45
CA ILE A 73 -11.00 -14.00 9.42
C ILE A 73 -12.05 -14.82 10.16
N LYS A 74 -12.95 -14.16 10.90
CA LYS A 74 -14.02 -14.83 11.62
C LYS A 74 -15.18 -15.07 10.67
N ASP A 75 -15.40 -16.34 10.34
CA ASP A 75 -16.56 -16.81 9.57
C ASP A 75 -16.67 -16.24 8.15
N TRP A 76 -15.56 -15.79 7.58
CA TRP A 76 -15.50 -15.18 6.24
C TRP A 76 -16.01 -16.05 5.10
N GLU A 77 -16.03 -17.38 5.28
CA GLU A 77 -16.57 -18.32 4.28
C GLU A 77 -18.08 -18.18 4.12
N ASN A 78 -18.77 -17.62 5.12
CA ASN A 78 -20.21 -17.36 5.14
C ASN A 78 -20.55 -15.88 4.88
N ASP A 79 -19.55 -15.02 4.68
CA ASP A 79 -19.78 -13.63 4.36
C ASP A 79 -20.34 -13.47 2.95
N ASP A 80 -21.26 -12.51 2.80
CA ASP A 80 -21.59 -11.99 1.49
C ASP A 80 -20.36 -11.29 0.87
N LEU A 81 -20.26 -11.35 -0.46
CA LEU A 81 -19.17 -10.74 -1.23
C LEU A 81 -18.96 -9.26 -0.85
N HIS A 82 -20.05 -8.50 -0.71
CA HIS A 82 -20.00 -7.09 -0.38
C HIS A 82 -19.41 -6.87 1.01
N HIS A 83 -19.92 -7.57 2.03
CA HIS A 83 -19.41 -7.43 3.40
C HIS A 83 -17.93 -7.81 3.49
N SER A 84 -17.53 -8.93 2.88
CA SER A 84 -16.13 -9.34 2.83
C SER A 84 -15.26 -8.25 2.18
N PHE A 85 -15.68 -7.68 1.05
CA PHE A 85 -14.97 -6.58 0.40
C PHE A 85 -14.84 -5.34 1.31
N GLU A 86 -15.93 -4.91 1.96
CA GLU A 86 -15.96 -3.70 2.78
C GLU A 86 -15.16 -3.85 4.07
N PHE A 87 -15.21 -5.00 4.77
CA PHE A 87 -14.38 -5.24 5.97
C PHE A 87 -12.88 -5.11 5.67
N HIS A 88 -12.42 -5.70 4.57
CA HIS A 88 -11.04 -5.55 4.12
C HIS A 88 -10.71 -4.10 3.76
N SER A 89 -11.62 -3.41 3.06
CA SER A 89 -11.41 -2.03 2.61
C SER A 89 -11.29 -1.07 3.79
N HIS A 90 -12.13 -1.22 4.81
CA HIS A 90 -12.05 -0.44 6.05
C HIS A 90 -10.75 -0.68 6.81
N LEU A 91 -10.26 -1.93 6.90
CA LEU A 91 -8.98 -2.22 7.53
C LEU A 91 -7.81 -1.58 6.75
N LEU A 92 -7.85 -1.58 5.42
CA LEU A 92 -6.84 -0.95 4.58
C LEU A 92 -6.86 0.58 4.67
N GLU A 93 -8.04 1.18 4.87
CA GLU A 93 -8.22 2.61 5.16
C GLU A 93 -7.65 3.00 6.53
N LEU A 94 -7.84 2.15 7.54
CA LEU A 94 -7.21 2.29 8.85
C LEU A 94 -5.67 2.26 8.73
N ILE A 95 -5.14 1.32 7.95
CA ILE A 95 -3.69 1.18 7.74
C ILE A 95 -3.08 2.44 7.12
N ILE A 96 -3.70 3.04 6.09
CA ILE A 96 -3.15 4.26 5.48
C ILE A 96 -3.29 5.48 6.41
N ARG A 97 -4.36 5.58 7.20
CA ARG A 97 -4.51 6.63 8.22
C ARG A 97 -3.37 6.58 9.23
N ILE A 98 -3.11 5.39 9.78
CA ILE A 98 -2.01 5.18 10.73
C ILE A 98 -0.67 5.46 10.08
N THR A 99 -0.48 5.04 8.82
CA THR A 99 0.76 5.32 8.07
C THR A 99 1.01 6.82 7.95
N ARG A 100 -0.03 7.62 7.61
CA ARG A 100 0.09 9.09 7.54
C ARG A 100 0.50 9.69 8.88
N GLN A 101 -0.15 9.29 9.97
CA GLN A 101 0.19 9.75 11.33
C GLN A 101 1.63 9.41 11.71
N LEU A 102 2.08 8.18 11.44
CA LEU A 102 3.45 7.78 11.69
C LEU A 102 4.46 8.55 10.82
N SER A 103 4.14 8.82 9.56
CA SER A 103 4.97 9.63 8.68
C SER A 103 5.15 11.05 9.21
N GLU A 104 4.07 11.67 9.70
CA GLU A 104 4.12 13.00 10.31
C GLU A 104 4.97 13.02 11.57
N GLN A 105 4.82 12.01 12.44
CA GLN A 105 5.64 11.88 13.65
C GLN A 105 7.12 11.66 13.35
N VAL A 106 7.43 10.81 12.36
CA VAL A 106 8.80 10.47 11.96
C VAL A 106 9.52 11.67 11.34
N LEU A 107 8.79 12.52 10.62
CA LEU A 107 9.32 13.73 9.99
C LEU A 107 9.13 14.99 10.85
N ALA A 108 8.60 14.87 12.06
CA ALA A 108 8.46 16.01 12.96
C ALA A 108 9.84 16.54 13.39
N THR A 109 9.93 17.85 13.59
CA THR A 109 11.14 18.46 14.16
C THR A 109 11.41 17.84 15.54
N PRO A 110 12.62 17.29 15.79
CA PRO A 110 12.92 16.67 17.08
C PRO A 110 12.80 17.66 18.25
N ALA A 111 12.30 17.18 19.38
CA ALA A 111 12.19 17.98 20.61
C ALA A 111 13.57 18.50 21.05
N GLY A 112 13.63 19.77 21.47
CA GLY A 112 14.87 20.44 21.91
C GLY A 112 15.61 21.22 20.82
N LEU A 113 15.35 20.96 19.53
CA LEU A 113 15.91 21.75 18.42
C LEU A 113 15.29 23.16 18.29
N GLU A 114 14.17 23.40 18.96
CA GLU A 114 13.44 24.68 18.97
C GLU A 114 14.34 25.86 19.39
N HIS A 115 15.33 25.58 20.24
CA HIS A 115 16.22 26.59 20.81
C HIS A 115 17.48 26.84 19.97
N ASN A 116 17.75 26.03 18.93
CA ASN A 116 18.90 26.17 18.03
C ASN A 116 18.42 26.31 16.57
N GLU A 117 18.04 27.55 16.21
CA GLU A 117 17.47 27.87 14.90
C GLU A 117 18.39 27.49 13.73
N ALA A 118 19.71 27.66 13.89
CA ALA A 118 20.68 27.34 12.85
C ALA A 118 20.74 25.82 12.57
N LEU A 119 20.80 25.01 13.64
CA LEU A 119 20.80 23.55 13.50
C LEU A 119 19.46 23.03 12.97
N ARG A 120 18.35 23.59 13.44
CA ARG A 120 16.99 23.27 12.96
C ARG A 120 16.84 23.58 11.47
N SER A 121 17.17 24.80 11.05
CA SER A 121 17.10 25.22 9.64
C SER A 121 17.92 24.31 8.74
N ARG A 122 19.10 23.86 9.19
CA ARG A 122 19.94 22.93 8.45
C ARG A 122 19.30 21.54 8.35
N ALA A 123 18.80 21.00 9.45
CA ALA A 123 18.12 19.70 9.47
C ALA A 123 16.91 19.70 8.54
N ASP A 124 16.06 20.72 8.64
CA ASP A 124 14.85 20.86 7.84
C ASP A 124 15.17 20.95 6.35
N ASN A 125 16.09 21.84 5.95
CA ASN A 125 16.41 22.04 4.53
C ASN A 125 17.18 20.88 3.89
N SER A 126 18.03 20.20 4.67
CA SER A 126 18.89 19.13 4.13
C SER A 126 18.20 17.77 4.13
N PHE A 127 17.29 17.52 5.09
CA PHE A 127 16.69 16.21 5.32
C PHE A 127 15.16 16.29 5.32
N THR A 128 14.55 16.98 6.28
CA THR A 128 13.10 16.86 6.54
C THR A 128 12.24 17.31 5.35
N TYR A 129 12.51 18.50 4.79
CA TYR A 129 11.72 19.06 3.69
C TYR A 129 11.77 18.20 2.42
N PRO A 130 12.96 17.78 1.92
CA PRO A 130 13.03 16.83 0.81
C PRO A 130 12.35 15.48 1.11
N LEU A 131 12.44 14.99 2.35
CA LEU A 131 11.81 13.73 2.77
C LEU A 131 10.29 13.81 2.78
N HIS A 132 9.68 14.96 3.10
CA HIS A 132 8.23 15.13 3.01
C HIS A 132 7.71 14.86 1.60
N GLY A 133 8.35 15.44 0.57
CA GLY A 133 7.97 15.20 -0.82
C GLY A 133 8.11 13.73 -1.24
N LEU A 134 9.19 13.09 -0.77
CA LEU A 134 9.43 11.67 -1.02
C LEU A 134 8.38 10.77 -0.35
N VAL A 135 8.09 10.99 0.93
CA VAL A 135 7.10 10.21 1.68
C VAL A 135 5.70 10.43 1.11
N GLN A 136 5.30 11.68 0.87
CA GLN A 136 3.99 11.98 0.30
C GLN A 136 3.81 11.27 -1.05
N THR A 137 4.79 11.38 -1.94
CA THR A 137 4.67 10.84 -3.30
C THR A 137 4.84 9.32 -3.35
N CYS A 138 5.98 8.81 -2.88
CA CYS A 138 6.37 7.41 -3.08
C CYS A 138 5.87 6.45 -2.00
N VAL A 139 5.31 6.96 -0.90
CA VAL A 139 4.72 6.11 0.14
C VAL A 139 3.21 6.28 0.16
N ILE A 140 2.74 7.50 0.38
CA ILE A 140 1.33 7.74 0.63
C ILE A 140 0.49 7.73 -0.66
N ASP A 141 0.81 8.60 -1.62
CA ASP A 141 0.07 8.70 -2.89
C ASP A 141 0.17 7.38 -3.67
N LEU A 142 1.36 6.76 -3.68
CA LEU A 142 1.58 5.48 -4.33
C LEU A 142 0.76 4.34 -3.71
N TYR A 143 0.65 4.29 -2.38
CA TYR A 143 -0.20 3.30 -1.71
C TYR A 143 -1.66 3.46 -2.10
N GLU A 144 -2.18 4.70 -2.08
CA GLU A 144 -3.57 4.97 -2.47
C GLU A 144 -3.83 4.59 -3.92
N LEU A 145 -2.88 4.88 -4.81
CA LEU A 145 -2.94 4.49 -6.21
C LEU A 145 -3.00 2.95 -6.37
N VAL A 146 -2.14 2.23 -5.64
CA VAL A 146 -2.10 0.77 -5.62
C VAL A 146 -3.39 0.17 -5.05
N GLU A 147 -4.02 0.81 -4.08
CA GLU A 147 -5.27 0.33 -3.50
C GLU A 147 -6.40 0.30 -4.54
N TYR A 148 -6.49 1.27 -5.45
CA TYR A 148 -7.44 1.19 -6.57
C TYR A 148 -7.17 -0.04 -7.45
N LEU A 149 -5.90 -0.33 -7.78
CA LEU A 149 -5.55 -1.54 -8.53
C LEU A 149 -5.89 -2.82 -7.75
N ALA A 150 -5.70 -2.83 -6.44
CA ALA A 150 -6.05 -3.96 -5.60
C ALA A 150 -7.56 -4.22 -5.56
N ARG A 151 -8.39 -3.16 -5.53
CA ARG A 151 -9.86 -3.23 -5.63
C ARG A 151 -10.29 -3.76 -7.00
N ILE A 152 -9.74 -3.18 -8.08
CA ILE A 152 -9.99 -3.60 -9.47
C ILE A 152 -9.60 -5.07 -9.68
N ARG A 153 -8.41 -5.49 -9.20
CA ARG A 153 -7.98 -6.89 -9.26
C ARG A 153 -8.95 -7.80 -8.51
N GLY A 154 -9.36 -7.44 -7.29
CA GLY A 154 -10.25 -8.26 -6.48
C GLY A 154 -11.59 -8.52 -7.17
N ILE A 155 -12.28 -7.45 -7.56
CA ILE A 155 -13.59 -7.56 -8.22
C ILE A 155 -13.47 -8.13 -9.64
N GLY A 156 -12.44 -7.74 -10.41
CA GLY A 156 -12.17 -8.32 -11.73
C GLY A 156 -11.91 -9.83 -11.67
N THR A 157 -11.19 -10.30 -10.67
CA THR A 157 -10.98 -11.74 -10.45
C THR A 157 -12.30 -12.43 -10.11
N HIS A 158 -13.12 -11.84 -9.25
CA HIS A 158 -14.44 -12.38 -8.91
C HIS A 158 -15.36 -12.47 -10.15
N MET A 159 -15.44 -11.42 -10.97
CA MET A 159 -16.22 -11.42 -12.22
C MET A 159 -15.77 -12.53 -13.18
N ALA A 160 -14.46 -12.79 -13.26
CA ALA A 160 -13.91 -13.89 -14.04
C ALA A 160 -14.28 -15.28 -13.48
N VAL A 161 -14.43 -15.42 -12.15
CA VAL A 161 -14.88 -16.67 -11.53
C VAL A 161 -16.35 -16.95 -11.86
N ILE A 162 -17.22 -15.96 -11.68
CA ILE A 162 -18.66 -16.11 -11.94
C ILE A 162 -18.96 -16.19 -13.46
N GLY A 163 -18.01 -15.78 -14.30
CA GLY A 163 -18.09 -15.91 -15.75
C GLY A 163 -18.97 -14.86 -16.42
N HIS A 164 -19.38 -13.80 -15.71
CA HIS A 164 -20.11 -12.67 -16.28
C HIS A 164 -19.83 -11.38 -15.51
N THR A 165 -20.17 -10.26 -16.13
CA THR A 165 -20.06 -8.93 -15.49
C THR A 165 -21.38 -8.58 -14.82
N ASP A 166 -21.36 -8.47 -13.50
CA ASP A 166 -22.47 -7.83 -12.78
C ASP A 166 -22.46 -6.32 -13.07
N LYS A 167 -23.64 -5.72 -13.29
CA LYS A 167 -23.75 -4.31 -13.71
C LYS A 167 -23.25 -3.34 -12.63
N GLU A 168 -23.54 -3.63 -11.36
CA GLU A 168 -23.13 -2.78 -10.25
C GLU A 168 -21.62 -2.89 -10.02
N LEU A 169 -21.10 -4.11 -9.96
CA LEU A 169 -19.66 -4.36 -9.83
C LEU A 169 -18.87 -3.79 -11.02
N GLY A 170 -19.40 -3.94 -12.23
CA GLY A 170 -18.81 -3.37 -13.44
C GLY A 170 -18.75 -1.84 -13.37
N ALA A 171 -19.83 -1.18 -12.95
CA ALA A 171 -19.83 0.27 -12.75
C ALA A 171 -18.80 0.73 -11.70
N ARG A 172 -18.67 0.00 -10.57
CA ARG A 172 -17.65 0.28 -9.54
C ARG A 172 -16.23 0.16 -10.11
N VAL A 173 -15.94 -0.90 -10.87
CA VAL A 173 -14.62 -1.10 -11.49
C VAL A 173 -14.32 0.00 -12.51
N THR A 174 -15.27 0.39 -13.34
CA THR A 174 -15.12 1.50 -14.29
C THR A 174 -14.81 2.81 -13.58
N PHE A 175 -15.52 3.11 -12.48
CA PHE A 175 -15.24 4.28 -11.65
C PHE A 175 -13.81 4.22 -11.06
N TRP A 176 -13.40 3.11 -10.46
CA TRP A 176 -12.06 2.96 -9.90
C TRP A 176 -10.96 3.04 -10.96
N LEU A 177 -11.20 2.58 -12.19
CA LEU A 177 -10.27 2.73 -13.30
C LEU A 177 -10.08 4.19 -13.70
N GLN A 178 -11.14 5.00 -13.68
CA GLN A 178 -11.07 6.44 -13.94
C GLN A 178 -10.27 7.15 -12.83
N GLU A 179 -10.60 6.88 -11.57
CA GLU A 179 -9.88 7.42 -10.41
C GLU A 179 -8.40 7.04 -10.42
N PHE A 180 -8.10 5.78 -10.73
CA PHE A 180 -6.73 5.30 -10.87
C PHE A 180 -5.97 6.08 -11.93
N ARG A 181 -6.54 6.28 -13.13
CA ARG A 181 -5.88 7.03 -14.22
C ARG A 181 -5.61 8.47 -13.82
N TYR A 182 -6.59 9.15 -13.23
CA TYR A 182 -6.45 10.52 -12.75
C TYR A 182 -5.34 10.65 -11.70
N ARG A 183 -5.35 9.78 -10.68
CA ARG A 183 -4.33 9.79 -9.62
C ARG A 183 -2.95 9.40 -10.14
N LYS A 184 -2.87 8.49 -11.11
CA LYS A 184 -1.61 8.08 -11.73
C LYS A 184 -0.95 9.25 -12.45
N GLU A 185 -1.71 10.05 -13.21
CA GLU A 185 -1.17 11.22 -13.88
C GLU A 185 -0.55 12.21 -12.88
N ARG A 186 -1.25 12.47 -11.77
CA ARG A 186 -0.73 13.29 -10.68
C ARG A 186 0.51 12.69 -10.03
N PHE A 187 0.54 11.39 -9.81
CA PHE A 187 1.71 10.68 -9.29
C PHE A 187 2.92 10.81 -10.23
N ASP A 188 2.73 10.63 -11.54
CA ASP A 188 3.78 10.78 -12.55
C ASP A 188 4.36 12.21 -12.55
N GLN A 189 3.52 13.22 -12.36
CA GLN A 189 3.93 14.63 -12.20
C GLN A 189 4.71 14.85 -10.88
N ASN A 190 4.19 14.34 -9.76
CA ASN A 190 4.81 14.51 -8.44
C ASN A 190 6.19 13.84 -8.36
N ILE A 191 6.41 12.71 -9.05
CA ILE A 191 7.73 12.07 -9.11
C ILE A 191 8.80 13.03 -9.67
N GLN A 192 8.45 13.90 -10.63
CA GLN A 192 9.40 14.86 -11.20
C GLN A 192 9.85 15.93 -10.20
N LEU A 193 9.09 16.12 -9.10
CA LEU A 193 9.39 17.09 -8.04
C LEU A 193 10.22 16.48 -6.91
N ILE A 194 10.43 15.15 -6.91
CA ILE A 194 11.28 14.50 -5.92
C ILE A 194 12.73 14.95 -6.13
N SER A 195 13.40 15.24 -5.01
CA SER A 195 14.81 15.64 -5.03
C SER A 195 15.66 14.63 -5.83
N SER A 196 16.42 15.14 -6.80
CA SER A 196 17.21 14.33 -7.73
C SER A 196 18.25 13.44 -7.03
N GLN A 197 18.65 13.81 -5.80
CA GLN A 197 19.57 13.03 -4.97
C GLN A 197 18.99 11.66 -4.56
N TYR A 198 17.66 11.51 -4.51
CA TYR A 198 17.01 10.26 -4.12
C TYR A 198 16.75 9.31 -5.28
N LEU A 199 16.66 9.81 -6.52
CA LEU A 199 16.32 9.00 -7.69
C LEU A 199 17.25 7.80 -7.91
N PRO A 200 18.59 7.90 -7.74
CA PRO A 200 19.48 6.74 -7.88
C PRO A 200 19.22 5.64 -6.85
N CYS A 201 18.69 5.99 -5.68
CA CYS A 201 18.41 5.06 -4.58
C CYS A 201 17.05 4.36 -4.72
N ILE A 202 16.23 4.74 -5.70
CA ILE A 202 14.89 4.18 -5.94
C ILE A 202 14.85 3.63 -7.38
N PRO A 203 15.59 2.56 -7.68
CA PRO A 203 15.71 2.03 -9.03
C PRO A 203 14.37 1.59 -9.64
N GLY A 204 13.38 1.24 -8.82
CA GLY A 204 12.04 0.85 -9.26
C GLY A 204 11.31 1.97 -10.03
N LEU A 205 11.62 3.24 -9.79
CA LEU A 205 11.08 4.36 -10.57
C LEU A 205 11.44 4.24 -12.05
N LYS A 206 12.64 3.74 -12.37
CA LYS A 206 13.08 3.52 -13.76
C LYS A 206 12.35 2.35 -14.43
N SER A 207 11.78 1.44 -13.63
CA SER A 207 11.04 0.27 -14.12
C SER A 207 9.55 0.56 -14.36
N LEU A 208 9.03 1.69 -13.85
CA LEU A 208 7.62 2.07 -14.00
C LEU A 208 7.13 2.11 -15.45
N PRO A 209 7.89 2.60 -16.46
CA PRO A 209 7.44 2.56 -17.85
C PRO A 209 7.14 1.14 -18.37
N ASN A 210 7.97 0.16 -18.01
CA ASN A 210 7.75 -1.24 -18.38
C ASN A 210 6.54 -1.82 -17.63
N LEU A 211 6.37 -1.45 -16.36
CA LEU A 211 5.22 -1.84 -15.56
C LEU A 211 3.91 -1.24 -16.13
N ASN A 212 3.97 -0.02 -16.67
CA ASN A 212 2.84 0.65 -17.32
C ASN A 212 2.38 -0.10 -18.57
N MET A 213 3.27 -0.77 -19.30
CA MET A 213 2.86 -1.62 -20.42
C MET A 213 2.00 -2.82 -19.95
N LYS A 214 2.42 -3.49 -18.87
CA LYS A 214 1.65 -4.60 -18.27
C LYS A 214 0.31 -4.12 -17.71
N LEU A 215 0.32 -2.96 -17.05
CA LEU A 215 -0.87 -2.30 -16.54
C LEU A 215 -1.87 -1.96 -17.64
N ASN A 216 -1.41 -1.38 -18.75
CA ASN A 216 -2.28 -1.06 -19.88
C ASN A 216 -2.91 -2.33 -20.47
N TYR A 217 -2.12 -3.40 -20.63
CA TYR A 217 -2.64 -4.69 -21.08
C TYR A 217 -3.69 -5.26 -20.10
N PHE A 218 -3.42 -5.21 -18.79
CA PHE A 218 -4.38 -5.64 -17.76
C PHE A 218 -5.70 -4.86 -17.82
N ILE A 219 -5.64 -3.52 -17.91
CA ILE A 219 -6.82 -2.65 -18.00
C ILE A 219 -7.61 -2.92 -19.28
N SER A 220 -6.94 -3.03 -20.43
CA SER A 220 -7.59 -3.32 -21.71
C SER A 220 -8.25 -4.69 -21.72
N LEU A 221 -7.59 -5.70 -21.16
CA LEU A 221 -8.15 -7.04 -21.04
C LEU A 221 -9.42 -7.02 -20.18
N LEU A 222 -9.36 -6.41 -18.99
CA LEU A 222 -10.51 -6.33 -18.09
C LEU A 222 -11.67 -5.53 -18.71
N GLY A 223 -11.38 -4.39 -19.33
CA GLY A 223 -12.39 -3.57 -20.01
C GLY A 223 -13.10 -4.31 -21.14
N HIS A 224 -12.35 -5.03 -21.98
CA HIS A 224 -12.93 -5.84 -23.06
C HIS A 224 -13.89 -6.91 -22.54
N GLU A 225 -13.51 -7.63 -21.49
CA GLU A 225 -14.37 -8.67 -20.89
C GLU A 225 -15.62 -8.06 -20.24
N MET A 226 -15.48 -6.89 -19.61
CA MET A 226 -16.60 -6.17 -18.98
C MET A 226 -17.62 -5.63 -19.99
N ASP A 227 -17.16 -5.16 -21.14
CA ASP A 227 -18.02 -4.58 -22.19
C ASP A 227 -18.62 -5.67 -23.10
N SER A 228 -18.06 -6.88 -23.10
CA SER A 228 -18.58 -7.96 -23.92
C SER A 228 -19.93 -8.45 -23.38
N GLU A 229 -20.95 -8.58 -24.24
CA GLU A 229 -22.21 -9.27 -23.91
C GLU A 229 -22.04 -10.79 -23.72
N ARG A 230 -20.79 -11.28 -23.71
CA ARG A 230 -20.42 -12.69 -23.68
C ARG A 230 -19.98 -13.07 -22.27
N THR A 231 -19.87 -14.37 -22.04
CA THR A 231 -19.28 -14.90 -20.81
C THR A 231 -17.80 -14.54 -20.72
N PHE A 232 -17.35 -14.19 -19.51
CA PHE A 232 -15.98 -13.84 -19.18
C PHE A 232 -15.06 -15.04 -19.48
N GLN A 233 -14.13 -14.90 -20.43
CA GLN A 233 -13.31 -16.01 -20.93
C GLN A 233 -11.95 -16.10 -20.25
N VAL A 234 -11.49 -15.00 -19.64
CA VAL A 234 -10.16 -14.97 -19.01
C VAL A 234 -10.19 -15.75 -17.68
N PRO A 235 -9.26 -16.70 -17.46
CA PRO A 235 -9.18 -17.41 -16.19
C PRO A 235 -8.93 -16.47 -15.00
N SER A 236 -9.69 -16.65 -13.92
CA SER A 236 -9.58 -15.92 -12.64
C SER A 236 -8.14 -15.79 -12.14
N HIS A 237 -7.41 -16.90 -12.08
CA HIS A 237 -5.99 -16.95 -11.67
C HIS A 237 -5.10 -16.05 -12.51
N LYS A 238 -5.34 -15.97 -13.82
CA LYS A 238 -4.53 -15.14 -14.71
C LYS A 238 -4.71 -13.66 -14.38
N LEU A 239 -5.94 -13.19 -14.20
CA LEU A 239 -6.21 -11.81 -13.79
C LEU A 239 -5.64 -11.50 -12.41
N PHE A 240 -5.83 -12.42 -11.46
CA PHE A 240 -5.30 -12.27 -10.11
C PHE A 240 -3.77 -12.13 -10.10
N LEU A 241 -3.06 -12.99 -10.83
CA LEU A 241 -1.60 -12.97 -10.91
C LEU A 241 -1.09 -11.72 -11.64
N MET A 242 -1.69 -11.35 -12.78
CA MET A 242 -1.33 -10.13 -13.52
C MET A 242 -1.48 -8.88 -12.65
N GLY A 243 -2.65 -8.71 -12.02
CA GLY A 243 -2.90 -7.58 -11.13
C GLY A 243 -1.94 -7.57 -9.95
N THR A 244 -1.61 -8.74 -9.40
CA THR A 244 -0.66 -8.83 -8.29
C THR A 244 0.77 -8.48 -8.69
N GLU A 245 1.24 -8.91 -9.87
CA GLU A 245 2.56 -8.55 -10.38
C GLU A 245 2.69 -7.02 -10.56
N ILE A 246 1.64 -6.38 -11.09
CA ILE A 246 1.60 -4.93 -11.26
C ILE A 246 1.64 -4.22 -9.91
N ILE A 247 0.83 -4.66 -8.95
CA ILE A 247 0.79 -4.12 -7.58
C ILE A 247 2.16 -4.27 -6.91
N ASP A 248 2.74 -5.47 -6.95
CA ASP A 248 4.04 -5.77 -6.34
C ASP A 248 5.16 -4.91 -6.92
N GLY A 249 5.14 -4.63 -8.24
CA GLY A 249 6.10 -3.72 -8.88
C GLY A 249 6.01 -2.28 -8.38
N HIS A 250 4.81 -1.77 -8.10
CA HIS A 250 4.62 -0.44 -7.50
C HIS A 250 5.02 -0.44 -6.03
N LEU A 251 4.64 -1.46 -5.25
CA LEU A 251 5.01 -1.56 -3.84
C LEU A 251 6.54 -1.68 -3.64
N ALA A 252 7.27 -2.26 -4.60
CA ALA A 252 8.74 -2.27 -4.55
C ALA A 252 9.35 -0.85 -4.59
N VAL A 253 8.72 0.11 -5.27
CA VAL A 253 9.13 1.53 -5.25
C VAL A 253 8.93 2.11 -3.85
N MET A 254 7.80 1.80 -3.21
CA MET A 254 7.50 2.25 -1.85
C MET A 254 8.48 1.67 -0.81
N ASP A 255 8.89 0.41 -0.96
CA ASP A 255 9.90 -0.22 -0.10
C ASP A 255 11.26 0.49 -0.22
N GLN A 256 11.68 0.79 -1.45
CA GLN A 256 12.93 1.51 -1.73
C GLN A 256 12.88 2.94 -1.18
N ALA A 257 11.78 3.66 -1.38
CA ALA A 257 11.58 4.99 -0.82
C ALA A 257 11.62 4.98 0.72
N SER A 258 10.99 4.00 1.35
CA SER A 258 11.01 3.84 2.80
C SER A 258 12.42 3.56 3.33
N ALA A 259 13.25 2.82 2.58
CA ALA A 259 14.65 2.61 2.91
C ALA A 259 15.44 3.93 2.84
N VAL A 260 15.23 4.74 1.80
CA VAL A 260 15.85 6.09 1.69
C VAL A 260 15.46 6.95 2.88
N VAL A 261 14.18 6.99 3.26
CA VAL A 261 13.72 7.77 4.43
C VAL A 261 14.46 7.37 5.69
N ARG A 262 14.55 6.06 5.98
CA ARG A 262 15.27 5.54 7.14
C ARG A 262 16.74 5.97 7.12
N ASP A 263 17.42 5.81 5.99
CA ASP A 263 18.85 6.07 5.88
C ASP A 263 19.16 7.57 6.02
N GLN A 264 18.29 8.43 5.48
CA GLN A 264 18.39 9.89 5.64
C GLN A 264 18.14 10.36 7.07
N LEU A 265 17.17 9.77 7.77
CA LEU A 265 16.93 10.07 9.19
C LEU A 265 18.10 9.62 10.06
N TYR A 266 18.72 8.48 9.74
CA TYR A 266 19.94 8.05 10.42
C TYR A 266 21.09 9.04 10.20
N ALA A 267 21.31 9.48 8.95
CA ALA A 267 22.33 10.48 8.63
C ALA A 267 22.07 11.83 9.33
N MET A 268 20.81 12.26 9.39
CA MET A 268 20.40 13.45 10.12
C MET A 268 20.76 13.32 11.61
N ASN A 269 20.45 12.18 12.23
CA ASN A 269 20.77 11.93 13.63
C ASN A 269 22.28 11.97 13.91
N GLN A 270 23.10 11.36 13.06
CA GLN A 270 24.57 11.42 13.19
C GLN A 270 25.10 12.87 13.09
N MET A 271 24.61 13.64 12.11
CA MET A 271 24.96 15.05 11.96
C MET A 271 24.61 15.88 13.21
N MET A 272 23.46 15.60 13.83
CA MET A 272 23.03 16.27 15.07
C MET A 272 23.95 15.91 16.24
N LEU A 273 24.29 14.64 16.41
CA LEU A 273 25.18 14.17 17.49
C LEU A 273 26.59 14.77 17.39
N GLU A 274 27.18 14.77 16.19
CA GLU A 274 28.50 15.35 15.95
C GLU A 274 28.54 16.84 16.33
N ARG A 275 27.46 17.58 16.05
CA ARG A 275 27.38 19.02 16.35
C ARG A 275 27.20 19.31 17.83
N LEU A 276 26.34 18.56 18.50
CA LEU A 276 26.19 18.69 19.96
C LEU A 276 27.49 18.37 20.69
N SER A 277 28.28 17.42 20.18
CA SER A 277 29.61 17.10 20.73
C SER A 277 30.69 18.14 20.44
N ALA A 278 30.51 18.99 19.42
CA ALA A 278 31.45 20.04 19.05
C ALA A 278 31.21 21.36 19.81
N ASP A 279 30.00 21.54 20.35
CA ASP A 279 29.60 22.71 21.14
C ASP A 279 29.78 22.49 22.68
N THR A 280 30.36 21.36 23.10
CA THR A 280 30.73 21.02 24.50
C THR A 280 32.24 21.00 24.71
#